data_AF-A0A498DW47-F1
#
_entry.id   AF-A0A498DW47-F1
#
_cell.length_a   1.000
_cell.length_b   1.000
_cell.length_c   1.000
_cell.angle_alpha   90.00
_cell.angle_beta   90.00
_cell.angle_gamma   90.00
#
_symmetry.space_group_name_H-M   'P 1'
#
loop_
_entity.id
_entity.type
_entity.pdbx_description
1 polymer ?
#
loop_
_entity_poly.entity_id
_entity_poly.type
_entity_poly.pdbx_seq_one_letter_code
_entity_poly.pdbx_strand_id
1 'polypeptide(L)'
;MQCRSKFIVIALMSLLIGFSGLAIAEDNNGLVTIIKGEANKRSVAGHWKGLKEQEKVITGERVRTFEKSLAEIVIHETQKIRLGPETTVDFQRVFEEGEKKVSELDLMEGDLWAEIEKLDEDSSFEVSNKLAHATVRGTIFSLHADKNSATLNVYRGAVEVSGEQQLQTTVRPSLQQEMNTRHVNEPVEIAGPHEVQGPKEVTLKEWMQIIKAMQQIVISKDGSWQVHDIDKSERQQVHWDEWSQAIQRH
;
A
#
# COMPACT_ATOMS: atom_id res chain seq x y z
N MET A 1 -44.96 -67.31 -15.54
CA MET A 1 -43.71 -67.67 -14.83
C MET A 1 -42.54 -67.44 -15.79
N GLN A 2 -41.45 -66.83 -15.28
CA GLN A 2 -40.10 -66.63 -15.88
C GLN A 2 -40.04 -65.63 -17.06
N CYS A 3 -39.63 -64.37 -16.88
CA CYS A 3 -38.28 -63.83 -16.60
C CYS A 3 -37.26 -64.09 -17.73
N ARG A 4 -36.86 -63.04 -18.46
CA ARG A 4 -35.45 -62.77 -18.83
C ARG A 4 -35.24 -61.36 -19.41
N SER A 5 -34.35 -60.65 -18.72
CA SER A 5 -33.72 -59.36 -19.01
C SER A 5 -32.97 -59.33 -20.34
N LYS A 6 -33.00 -58.19 -21.06
CA LYS A 6 -31.79 -57.60 -21.66
C LYS A 6 -31.85 -56.06 -21.63
N PHE A 7 -30.80 -55.53 -21.01
CA PHE A 7 -30.37 -54.14 -20.90
C PHE A 7 -30.27 -53.43 -22.27
N ILE A 8 -30.82 -52.22 -22.36
CA ILE A 8 -30.37 -51.21 -23.32
C ILE A 8 -29.83 -50.05 -22.49
N VAL A 9 -28.51 -49.92 -22.52
CA VAL A 9 -27.72 -48.89 -21.86
C VAL A 9 -27.91 -47.60 -22.66
N ILE A 10 -28.75 -46.69 -22.17
CA ILE A 10 -28.76 -45.30 -22.64
C ILE A 10 -27.68 -44.60 -21.81
N ALA A 11 -26.48 -44.52 -22.37
CA ALA A 11 -25.38 -43.72 -21.80
C ALA A 11 -25.76 -42.24 -21.93
N LEU A 12 -26.33 -41.71 -20.85
CA LEU A 12 -26.53 -40.29 -20.61
C LEU A 12 -25.14 -39.66 -20.56
N MET A 13 -24.71 -39.04 -21.67
CA MET A 13 -23.44 -38.32 -21.75
C MET A 13 -23.57 -37.07 -20.88
N SER A 14 -23.21 -37.23 -19.61
CA SER A 14 -23.12 -36.19 -18.59
C SER A 14 -22.12 -35.15 -19.06
N LEU A 15 -22.65 -34.04 -19.59
CA LEU A 15 -21.94 -32.80 -19.85
C LEU A 15 -21.46 -32.25 -18.50
N LEU A 16 -20.28 -32.71 -18.08
CA LEU A 16 -19.48 -32.08 -17.02
C LEU A 16 -19.05 -30.71 -17.55
N ILE A 17 -19.94 -29.73 -17.42
CA ILE A 17 -19.56 -28.32 -17.43
C ILE A 17 -18.68 -28.15 -16.20
N GLY A 18 -17.38 -28.29 -16.41
CA GLY A 18 -16.37 -27.80 -15.48
C GLY A 18 -16.55 -26.29 -15.43
N PHE A 19 -17.42 -25.84 -14.53
CA PHE A 19 -17.45 -24.46 -14.09
C PHE A 19 -16.22 -24.29 -13.23
N SER A 20 -15.07 -24.13 -13.89
CA SER A 20 -13.88 -23.56 -13.28
C SER A 20 -14.30 -22.19 -12.80
N GLY A 21 -14.69 -22.09 -11.53
CA GLY A 21 -14.96 -20.80 -10.92
C GLY A 21 -13.71 -19.97 -11.09
N LEU A 22 -13.75 -18.98 -11.99
CA LEU A 22 -12.94 -17.80 -11.79
C LEU A 22 -13.40 -17.26 -10.44
N ALA A 23 -12.55 -17.43 -9.42
CA ALA A 23 -12.65 -16.59 -8.24
C ALA A 23 -12.47 -15.17 -8.75
N ILE A 24 -13.58 -14.46 -8.97
CA ILE A 24 -13.55 -13.02 -9.11
C ILE A 24 -13.13 -12.55 -7.73
N ALA A 25 -11.90 -12.07 -7.59
CA ALA A 25 -11.44 -11.41 -6.39
C ALA A 25 -12.49 -10.34 -6.05
N GLU A 26 -13.09 -10.46 -4.87
CA GLU A 26 -14.06 -9.48 -4.39
C GLU A 26 -13.26 -8.22 -4.10
N ASP A 27 -13.42 -7.21 -4.96
CA ASP A 27 -12.74 -5.92 -4.87
C ASP A 27 -13.35 -5.17 -3.66
N ASN A 28 -12.95 -5.58 -2.46
CA ASN A 28 -13.42 -5.06 -1.18
C ASN A 28 -12.46 -4.01 -0.65
N ASN A 29 -13.01 -2.81 -0.56
CA ASN A 29 -12.34 -1.63 -1.04
C ASN A 29 -12.84 -0.43 -0.23
N GLY A 30 -11.91 0.19 0.50
CA GLY A 30 -12.09 1.29 1.45
C GLY A 30 -13.53 1.78 1.66
N LEU A 31 -14.14 1.43 2.77
CA LEU A 31 -15.47 1.94 3.15
C LEU A 31 -15.33 3.35 3.73
N VAL A 32 -16.03 4.33 3.14
CA VAL A 32 -16.12 5.67 3.73
C VAL A 32 -17.01 5.62 4.96
N THR A 33 -16.43 5.85 6.14
CA THR A 33 -17.17 5.81 7.41
C THR A 33 -17.64 7.17 7.87
N ILE A 34 -16.91 8.24 7.54
CA ILE A 34 -17.21 9.61 7.97
C ILE A 34 -16.94 10.59 6.83
N ILE A 35 -17.86 11.51 6.60
CA ILE A 35 -17.66 12.71 5.78
C ILE A 35 -18.02 13.94 6.60
N LYS A 36 -17.10 14.88 6.73
CA LYS A 36 -17.40 16.24 7.20
C LYS A 36 -17.11 17.21 6.05
N GLY A 37 -18.03 18.13 5.77
CA GLY A 37 -17.92 19.01 4.61
C GLY A 37 -18.19 18.28 3.29
N GLU A 38 -17.34 18.52 2.30
CA GLU A 38 -17.43 17.95 0.95
C GLU A 38 -16.19 17.09 0.63
N ALA A 39 -16.42 15.91 0.06
CA ALA A 39 -15.37 15.12 -0.55
C ALA A 39 -15.89 14.56 -1.88
N ASN A 40 -14.99 14.37 -2.83
CA ASN A 40 -15.31 13.78 -4.13
C ASN A 40 -14.41 12.59 -4.40
N LYS A 41 -14.90 11.66 -5.23
CA LYS A 41 -14.07 10.63 -5.84
C LYS A 41 -14.19 10.62 -7.35
N ARG A 42 -13.21 10.01 -8.02
CA ARG A 42 -13.26 9.70 -9.45
C ARG A 42 -12.50 8.41 -9.74
N SER A 43 -12.89 7.70 -10.78
CA SER A 43 -12.03 6.69 -11.41
C SER A 43 -11.00 7.34 -12.33
N VAL A 44 -9.99 6.58 -12.75
CA VAL A 44 -8.89 7.04 -13.64
C VAL A 44 -9.37 7.86 -14.85
N ALA A 45 -10.40 7.40 -15.55
CA ALA A 45 -10.98 8.07 -16.73
C ALA A 45 -12.32 8.77 -16.45
N GLY A 46 -12.73 8.82 -15.18
CA GLY A 46 -14.03 9.34 -14.76
C GLY A 46 -14.01 10.83 -14.42
N HIS A 47 -15.22 11.40 -14.32
CA HIS A 47 -15.43 12.72 -13.73
C HIS A 47 -15.50 12.61 -12.20
N TRP A 48 -15.14 13.70 -11.53
CA TRP A 48 -15.36 13.84 -10.09
C TRP A 48 -16.85 13.77 -9.76
N LYS A 49 -17.19 12.97 -8.76
CA LYS A 49 -18.54 12.85 -8.18
C LYS A 49 -18.44 13.00 -6.67
N GLY A 50 -19.50 13.51 -6.06
CA GLY A 50 -19.60 13.58 -4.60
C GLY A 50 -19.46 12.21 -3.96
N LEU A 51 -18.55 12.12 -2.98
CA LEU A 51 -18.31 10.94 -2.16
C LEU A 51 -19.22 11.01 -0.93
N LYS A 52 -19.89 9.91 -0.61
CA LYS A 52 -20.79 9.84 0.55
C LYS A 52 -20.32 8.80 1.55
N GLU A 53 -20.76 8.94 2.80
CA GLU A 53 -20.63 7.87 3.79
C GLU A 53 -21.28 6.58 3.28
N GLN A 54 -20.74 5.45 3.71
CA GLN A 54 -21.10 4.09 3.29
C GLN A 54 -20.79 3.76 1.81
N GLU A 55 -20.20 4.70 1.05
CA GLU A 55 -19.70 4.41 -0.29
C GLU A 55 -18.34 3.71 -0.22
N LYS A 56 -18.06 2.83 -1.18
CA LYS A 56 -16.76 2.15 -1.32
C LYS A 56 -15.79 2.98 -2.15
N VAL A 57 -14.50 2.88 -1.85
CA VAL A 57 -13.39 3.45 -2.63
C VAL A 57 -12.50 2.32 -3.11
N ILE A 58 -12.46 2.11 -4.43
CA ILE A 58 -11.85 0.95 -5.07
C ILE A 58 -10.48 1.24 -5.69
N THR A 59 -9.77 0.17 -6.06
CA THR A 59 -8.53 0.25 -6.85
C THR A 59 -8.70 1.17 -8.07
N GLY A 60 -7.76 2.10 -8.24
CA GLY A 60 -7.74 3.09 -9.32
C GLY A 60 -8.70 4.27 -9.12
N GLU A 61 -9.40 4.36 -7.99
CA GLU A 61 -10.13 5.56 -7.62
C GLU A 61 -9.24 6.56 -6.88
N ARG A 62 -9.51 7.83 -7.14
CA ARG A 62 -8.91 8.96 -6.46
C ARG A 62 -9.95 9.65 -5.61
N VAL A 63 -9.62 9.94 -4.36
CA VAL A 63 -10.45 10.70 -3.44
C VAL A 63 -9.81 12.06 -3.20
N ARG A 64 -10.65 13.09 -3.06
CA ARG A 64 -10.22 14.40 -2.60
C ARG A 64 -11.19 15.01 -1.59
N THR A 65 -10.64 15.81 -0.70
CA THR A 65 -11.37 16.67 0.26
C THR A 65 -11.13 18.15 -0.09
N PHE A 66 -11.97 19.03 0.43
CA PHE A 66 -11.86 20.49 0.24
C PHE A 66 -11.44 21.20 1.53
N GLU A 67 -11.28 22.53 1.49
CA GLU A 67 -10.71 23.39 2.55
C GLU A 67 -11.30 23.18 3.97
N LYS A 68 -12.58 22.82 4.08
CA LYS A 68 -13.25 22.61 5.37
C LYS A 68 -13.87 21.22 5.45
N SER A 69 -13.15 20.26 4.91
CA SER A 69 -13.64 18.90 4.75
C SER A 69 -12.68 17.87 5.30
N LEU A 70 -13.26 16.78 5.78
CA LEU A 70 -12.57 15.60 6.31
C LEU A 70 -13.25 14.36 5.77
N ALA A 71 -12.48 13.30 5.51
CA ALA A 71 -13.03 11.99 5.20
C ALA A 71 -12.31 10.92 6.03
N GLU A 72 -13.05 9.96 6.58
CA GLU A 72 -12.50 8.72 7.14
C GLU A 72 -12.85 7.55 6.24
N ILE A 73 -11.85 6.73 5.93
CA ILE A 73 -11.98 5.56 5.08
C ILE A 73 -11.35 4.38 5.83
N VAL A 74 -12.11 3.30 5.98
CA VAL A 74 -11.66 2.06 6.60
C VAL A 74 -11.45 1.02 5.51
N ILE A 75 -10.20 0.59 5.35
CA ILE A 75 -9.76 -0.40 4.38
C ILE A 75 -9.54 -1.73 5.13
N HIS A 76 -10.02 -2.84 4.56
CA HIS A 76 -9.86 -4.19 5.13
C HIS A 76 -10.22 -4.31 6.62
N GLU A 77 -11.17 -3.49 7.08
CA GLU A 77 -11.65 -3.34 8.48
C GLU A 77 -10.61 -2.86 9.52
N THR A 78 -9.33 -2.97 9.20
CA THR A 78 -8.19 -2.88 10.13
C THR A 78 -7.22 -1.75 9.79
N GLN A 79 -7.44 -1.07 8.66
CA GLN A 79 -6.58 -0.01 8.16
C GLN A 79 -7.42 1.26 8.02
N LYS A 80 -7.37 2.10 9.04
CA LYS A 80 -8.16 3.33 9.08
C LYS A 80 -7.29 4.49 8.61
N ILE A 81 -7.73 5.17 7.57
CA ILE A 81 -7.11 6.41 7.09
C ILE A 81 -8.08 7.58 7.22
N ARG A 82 -7.53 8.77 7.44
CA ARG A 82 -8.26 10.03 7.49
C ARG A 82 -7.58 11.04 6.59
N LEU A 83 -8.39 11.74 5.81
CA LEU A 83 -7.94 12.75 4.88
C LEU A 83 -8.22 14.14 5.44
N GLY A 84 -7.16 14.95 5.43
CA GLY A 84 -7.05 16.39 5.68
C GLY A 84 -8.04 17.24 4.92
N PRO A 85 -8.17 18.54 5.24
CA PRO A 85 -8.49 19.55 4.23
C PRO A 85 -7.58 19.45 3.01
N GLU A 86 -8.08 19.88 1.85
CA GLU A 86 -7.29 20.03 0.60
C GLU A 86 -6.39 18.83 0.27
N THR A 87 -6.90 17.62 0.54
CA THR A 87 -6.12 16.39 0.43
C THR A 87 -6.57 15.61 -0.78
N THR A 88 -5.61 15.08 -1.55
CA THR A 88 -5.88 14.19 -2.67
C THR A 88 -5.07 12.91 -2.55
N VAL A 89 -5.75 11.76 -2.53
CA VAL A 89 -5.14 10.43 -2.43
C VAL A 89 -5.61 9.54 -3.57
N ASP A 90 -4.67 8.84 -4.21
CA ASP A 90 -4.93 7.78 -5.19
C ASP A 90 -4.88 6.41 -4.53
N PHE A 91 -5.89 5.57 -4.76
CA PHE A 91 -5.96 4.21 -4.24
C PHE A 91 -5.39 3.27 -5.30
N GLN A 92 -4.07 3.17 -5.39
CA GLN A 92 -3.38 2.51 -6.50
C GLN A 92 -3.68 1.00 -6.56
N ARG A 93 -3.60 0.31 -5.42
CA ARG A 93 -4.00 -1.09 -5.27
C ARG A 93 -4.64 -1.30 -3.92
N VAL A 94 -5.90 -1.66 -3.90
CA VAL A 94 -6.62 -2.10 -2.71
C VAL A 94 -7.38 -3.35 -3.10
N PHE A 95 -6.98 -4.49 -2.54
CA PHE A 95 -7.63 -5.76 -2.78
C PHE A 95 -7.35 -6.75 -1.65
N GLU A 96 -8.19 -7.77 -1.59
CA GLU A 96 -8.08 -8.92 -0.70
C GLU A 96 -8.13 -10.20 -1.53
N GLU A 97 -7.19 -11.12 -1.32
CA GLU A 97 -7.14 -12.43 -1.96
C GLU A 97 -6.87 -13.50 -0.90
N GLY A 98 -7.92 -14.19 -0.45
CA GLY A 98 -7.81 -15.08 0.71
C GLY A 98 -7.44 -14.27 1.96
N GLU A 99 -6.37 -14.67 2.65
CA GLU A 99 -5.86 -13.96 3.83
C GLU A 99 -4.96 -12.75 3.48
N LYS A 100 -4.61 -12.58 2.20
CA LYS A 100 -3.69 -11.54 1.74
C LYS A 100 -4.45 -10.24 1.51
N LYS A 101 -4.13 -9.21 2.30
CA LYS A 101 -4.68 -7.85 2.17
C LYS A 101 -3.61 -6.88 1.68
N VAL A 102 -3.84 -6.25 0.55
CA VAL A 102 -2.92 -5.27 -0.04
C VAL A 102 -3.57 -3.90 -0.05
N SER A 103 -2.82 -2.88 0.32
CA SER A 103 -3.22 -1.47 0.25
C SER A 103 -2.04 -0.59 -0.08
N GLU A 104 -2.04 -0.04 -1.29
CA GLU A 104 -1.07 0.89 -1.81
C GLU A 104 -1.77 2.19 -2.15
N LEU A 105 -1.38 3.25 -1.47
CA LEU A 105 -1.95 4.59 -1.60
C LEU A 105 -0.88 5.58 -2.07
N ASP A 106 -1.28 6.56 -2.88
CA ASP A 106 -0.42 7.69 -3.24
C ASP A 106 -1.03 8.99 -2.74
N LEU A 107 -0.40 9.60 -1.73
CA LEU A 107 -0.76 10.92 -1.24
C LEU A 107 -0.15 11.97 -2.16
N MET A 108 -0.97 12.60 -2.99
CA MET A 108 -0.51 13.60 -3.93
C MET A 108 -0.21 14.94 -3.26
N GLU A 109 -1.11 15.36 -2.38
CA GLU A 109 -1.04 16.60 -1.60
C GLU A 109 -1.98 16.54 -0.40
N GLY A 110 -1.67 17.32 0.65
CA GLY A 110 -2.49 17.49 1.85
C GLY A 110 -2.04 16.62 3.02
N ASP A 111 -2.97 16.28 3.89
CA ASP A 111 -2.73 15.59 5.15
C ASP A 111 -3.39 14.22 5.17
N LEU A 112 -2.61 13.20 5.52
CA LEU A 112 -3.11 11.86 5.78
C LEU A 112 -2.75 11.46 7.21
N TRP A 113 -3.74 10.98 7.94
CA TRP A 113 -3.53 10.31 9.21
C TRP A 113 -3.96 8.85 9.08
N ALA A 114 -3.18 7.93 9.66
CA ALA A 114 -3.46 6.52 9.54
C ALA A 114 -3.23 5.77 10.86
N GLU A 115 -4.17 4.89 11.17
CA GLU A 115 -4.08 3.88 12.20
C GLU A 115 -4.19 2.52 11.53
N ILE A 116 -3.04 1.87 11.44
CA ILE A 116 -2.89 0.57 10.80
C ILE A 116 -2.69 -0.46 11.91
N GLU A 117 -3.59 -1.42 12.01
CA GLU A 117 -3.40 -2.56 12.90
C GLU A 117 -2.22 -3.42 12.44
N LYS A 118 -1.84 -4.40 13.26
CA LYS A 118 -0.76 -5.30 12.90
C LYS A 118 -1.22 -6.16 11.72
N LEU A 119 -0.43 -6.16 10.64
CA LEU A 119 -0.72 -6.92 9.44
C LEU A 119 -0.11 -8.32 9.52
N ASP A 120 -0.81 -9.30 8.95
CA ASP A 120 -0.29 -10.65 8.70
C ASP A 120 0.92 -10.64 7.76
N GLU A 121 1.68 -11.74 7.69
CA GLU A 121 2.94 -11.79 6.92
C GLU A 121 2.74 -11.37 5.46
N ASP A 122 1.71 -11.92 4.80
CA ASP A 122 1.43 -11.68 3.38
C ASP A 122 0.70 -10.36 3.10
N SER A 123 0.21 -9.69 4.15
CA SER A 123 -0.52 -8.44 4.07
C SER A 123 0.41 -7.22 4.09
N SER A 124 0.01 -6.13 3.44
CA SER A 124 0.82 -4.93 3.26
C SER A 124 -0.02 -3.66 3.29
N PHE A 125 0.57 -2.61 3.83
CA PHE A 125 0.09 -1.23 3.73
C PHE A 125 1.26 -0.35 3.36
N GLU A 126 1.13 0.35 2.24
CA GLU A 126 2.15 1.23 1.69
C GLU A 126 1.51 2.57 1.33
N VAL A 127 2.22 3.65 1.65
CA VAL A 127 1.85 4.99 1.21
C VAL A 127 3.05 5.64 0.54
N SER A 128 2.84 6.14 -0.68
CA SER A 128 3.83 6.91 -1.41
C SER A 128 3.42 8.36 -1.54
N ASN A 129 4.39 9.20 -1.87
CA ASN A 129 4.16 10.43 -2.58
C ASN A 129 5.29 10.62 -3.60
N LYS A 130 5.34 11.79 -4.23
CA LYS A 130 6.40 12.14 -5.19
C LYS A 130 7.82 12.05 -4.63
N LEU A 131 8.02 12.18 -3.32
CA LEU A 131 9.36 12.28 -2.72
C LEU A 131 9.83 10.97 -2.09
N ALA A 132 8.91 10.13 -1.62
CA ALA A 132 9.25 8.95 -0.86
C ALA A 132 8.16 7.88 -0.91
N HIS A 133 8.57 6.67 -0.54
CA HIS A 133 7.71 5.52 -0.33
C HIS A 133 7.83 5.07 1.12
N ALA A 134 6.71 4.71 1.74
CA ALA A 134 6.64 4.29 3.13
C ALA A 134 5.91 2.96 3.27
N THR A 135 6.59 1.94 3.78
CA THR A 135 6.02 0.65 4.15
C THR A 135 5.66 0.65 5.63
N VAL A 136 4.41 0.29 5.95
CA VAL A 136 3.84 0.47 7.28
C VAL A 136 3.29 -0.85 7.82
N ARG A 137 3.65 -1.19 9.06
CA ARG A 137 3.11 -2.37 9.76
C ARG A 137 2.80 -2.05 11.23
N GLY A 138 1.52 -2.07 11.61
CA GLY A 138 1.13 -1.91 13.01
C GLY A 138 1.46 -0.55 13.62
N THR A 139 1.15 0.53 12.89
CA THR A 139 1.66 1.88 13.17
C THR A 139 0.53 2.91 13.18
N ILE A 140 0.65 3.90 14.06
CA ILE A 140 -0.13 5.14 14.02
C ILE A 140 0.80 6.26 13.57
N PHE A 141 0.49 6.89 12.45
CA PHE A 141 1.35 7.90 11.84
C PHE A 141 0.52 8.99 11.13
N SER A 142 1.16 10.11 10.83
CA SER A 142 0.65 11.09 9.87
C SER A 142 1.67 11.39 8.79
N LEU A 143 1.18 11.73 7.61
CA LEU A 143 1.96 12.17 6.46
C LEU A 143 1.34 13.46 5.93
N HIS A 144 2.12 14.54 5.95
CA HIS A 144 1.82 15.77 5.22
C HIS A 144 2.64 15.80 3.94
N ALA A 145 2.03 16.11 2.81
CA ALA A 145 2.72 16.27 1.53
C ALA A 145 2.32 17.56 0.85
N ASP A 146 3.33 18.30 0.39
CA ASP A 146 3.17 19.47 -0.45
C ASP A 146 4.13 19.41 -1.66
N LYS A 147 4.18 20.48 -2.46
CA LYS A 147 4.99 20.54 -3.69
C LYS A 147 6.50 20.45 -3.46
N ASN A 148 6.94 20.78 -2.25
CA ASN A 148 8.33 20.99 -1.85
C ASN A 148 8.78 20.03 -0.74
N SER A 149 7.85 19.50 0.05
CA SER A 149 8.21 18.65 1.19
C SER A 149 7.23 17.51 1.44
N ALA A 150 7.72 16.50 2.17
CA ALA A 150 6.93 15.43 2.76
C ALA A 150 7.36 15.27 4.23
N THR A 151 6.42 15.37 5.15
CA THR A 151 6.68 15.23 6.59
C THR A 151 5.91 14.04 7.13
N LEU A 152 6.61 13.02 7.60
CA LEU A 152 6.02 11.83 8.19
C LEU A 152 6.33 11.78 9.69
N ASN A 153 5.28 11.68 10.50
CA ASN A 153 5.35 11.59 11.97
C ASN A 153 4.89 10.21 12.42
N VAL A 154 5.69 9.51 13.22
CA VAL A 154 5.31 8.20 13.79
C VAL A 154 4.97 8.36 15.26
N TYR A 155 3.71 8.13 15.62
CA TYR A 155 3.25 8.22 17.01
C TYR A 155 3.38 6.89 17.76
N ARG A 156 3.14 5.78 17.06
CA ARG A 156 3.26 4.41 17.58
C ARG A 156 3.74 3.48 16.47
N GLY A 157 4.56 2.49 16.81
CA GLY A 157 5.08 1.50 15.85
C GLY A 157 6.34 2.01 15.16
N ALA A 158 6.51 1.65 13.89
CA ALA A 158 7.61 2.09 13.05
C ALA A 158 7.18 2.15 11.58
N VAL A 159 7.86 2.95 10.79
CA VAL A 159 7.67 3.06 9.35
C VAL A 159 9.02 2.91 8.66
N GLU A 160 9.07 2.08 7.63
CA GLU A 160 10.24 1.99 6.74
C GLU A 160 10.02 2.98 5.60
N VAL A 161 10.91 3.97 5.48
CA VAL A 161 10.82 5.03 4.47
C VAL A 161 12.00 4.91 3.52
N SER A 162 11.74 5.00 2.22
CA SER A 162 12.74 5.00 1.18
C SER A 162 12.53 6.15 0.19
N GLY A 163 13.61 6.67 -0.38
CA GLY A 163 13.54 7.64 -1.47
C GLY A 163 12.91 7.07 -2.75
N GLU A 164 12.46 7.94 -3.66
CA GLU A 164 11.82 7.55 -4.92
C GLU A 164 12.77 6.75 -5.85
N GLN A 165 12.66 5.41 -5.82
CA GLN A 165 12.97 4.43 -6.90
C GLN A 165 12.48 3.00 -6.63
N GLN A 166 12.02 2.67 -5.43
CA GLN A 166 11.71 1.27 -5.10
C GLN A 166 10.27 0.88 -5.51
N LEU A 167 9.92 1.01 -6.79
CA LEU A 167 8.72 0.38 -7.35
C LEU A 167 9.07 -0.34 -8.65
N GLN A 168 9.87 -1.39 -8.50
CA GLN A 168 9.89 -2.61 -9.30
C GLN A 168 10.86 -3.59 -8.61
N THR A 169 10.45 -4.83 -8.41
CA THR A 169 11.23 -5.96 -7.84
C THR A 169 11.42 -6.05 -6.32
N THR A 170 10.33 -6.25 -5.57
CA THR A 170 10.39 -7.23 -4.47
C THR A 170 9.73 -8.53 -4.93
N VAL A 171 10.35 -9.18 -5.92
CA VAL A 171 10.24 -10.63 -6.05
C VAL A 171 11.26 -11.16 -5.05
N ARG A 172 10.79 -11.69 -3.92
CA ARG A 172 11.61 -12.55 -3.04
C ARG A 172 12.45 -13.47 -3.95
N PRO A 173 13.79 -13.56 -3.83
CA PRO A 173 14.55 -14.50 -4.65
C PRO A 173 14.11 -15.92 -4.30
N SER A 174 13.13 -16.45 -5.05
CA SER A 174 12.84 -17.86 -5.07
C SER A 174 14.02 -18.51 -5.78
N LEU A 175 14.92 -19.06 -4.95
CA LEU A 175 15.74 -20.24 -5.21
C LEU A 175 15.74 -20.67 -6.69
N GLN A 176 16.51 -19.97 -7.53
CA GLN A 176 16.92 -20.51 -8.82
C GLN A 176 18.08 -21.46 -8.56
N GLN A 177 17.71 -22.63 -8.07
CA GLN A 177 18.56 -23.80 -8.11
C GLN A 177 17.70 -24.92 -8.69
N GLU A 178 17.82 -25.13 -10.01
CA GLU A 178 18.36 -26.38 -10.53
C GLU A 178 18.43 -26.45 -12.06
N MET A 179 19.64 -26.82 -12.52
CA MET A 179 19.97 -27.77 -13.59
C MET A 179 20.15 -27.34 -15.06
N ASN A 180 21.14 -28.03 -15.65
CA ASN A 180 21.61 -28.18 -17.04
C ASN A 180 22.69 -27.19 -17.51
N THR A 181 23.87 -27.59 -18.02
CA THR A 181 24.38 -28.90 -18.52
C THR A 181 25.92 -28.91 -18.47
N ARG A 182 26.50 -30.12 -18.44
CA ARG A 182 27.95 -30.41 -18.46
C ARG A 182 28.60 -30.08 -19.81
N HIS A 183 29.79 -29.48 -19.78
CA HIS A 183 30.93 -29.85 -20.62
C HIS A 183 32.24 -29.33 -19.99
N VAL A 184 33.15 -30.25 -19.65
CA VAL A 184 34.50 -29.95 -19.19
C VAL A 184 35.39 -29.96 -20.44
N ASN A 185 36.01 -28.82 -20.77
CA ASN A 185 37.09 -28.77 -21.75
C ASN A 185 38.18 -27.81 -21.25
N GLU A 186 39.38 -28.40 -21.04
CA GLU A 186 40.75 -27.86 -20.94
C GLU A 186 41.09 -26.67 -20.00
N PRO A 187 42.20 -26.73 -19.21
CA PRO A 187 42.58 -25.63 -18.31
C PRO A 187 43.03 -24.39 -19.11
N VAL A 188 42.23 -23.33 -19.06
CA VAL A 188 42.64 -21.98 -19.51
C VAL A 188 43.43 -21.31 -18.39
N GLU A 189 44.63 -20.80 -18.69
CA GLU A 189 45.39 -19.96 -17.74
C GLU A 189 44.55 -18.76 -17.32
N ILE A 190 44.21 -18.70 -16.04
CA ILE A 190 43.54 -17.57 -15.40
C ILE A 190 44.47 -16.35 -15.42
N ALA A 191 44.08 -15.31 -16.17
CA ALA A 191 44.70 -13.99 -16.03
C ALA A 191 44.59 -13.53 -14.57
N GLY A 192 45.65 -12.92 -14.04
CA GLY A 192 45.70 -12.42 -12.66
C GLY A 192 44.54 -11.47 -12.33
N PRO A 193 44.27 -11.20 -11.04
CA PRO A 193 43.09 -10.44 -10.61
C PRO A 193 43.02 -9.11 -11.38
N HIS A 194 41.99 -8.94 -12.20
CA HIS A 194 41.71 -7.64 -12.77
C HIS A 194 41.15 -6.77 -11.65
N GLU A 195 41.76 -5.62 -11.41
CA GLU A 195 41.31 -4.69 -10.38
C GLU A 195 39.89 -4.24 -10.75
N VAL A 196 38.90 -4.76 -10.03
CA VAL A 196 37.52 -4.31 -10.13
C VAL A 196 37.52 -2.86 -9.69
N GLN A 197 36.91 -1.96 -10.47
CA GLN A 197 36.74 -0.57 -10.07
C GLN A 197 36.22 -0.55 -8.62
N GLY A 198 36.85 0.27 -7.77
CA GLY A 198 36.48 0.40 -6.36
C GLY A 198 34.98 0.63 -6.19
N PRO A 199 34.41 0.33 -4.99
CA PRO A 199 32.98 0.36 -4.78
C PRO A 199 32.39 1.67 -5.30
N LYS A 200 31.42 1.54 -6.21
CA LYS A 200 30.66 2.67 -6.74
C LYS A 200 30.03 3.41 -5.56
N GLU A 201 30.48 4.62 -5.28
CA GLU A 201 29.81 5.49 -4.31
C GLU A 201 28.36 5.65 -4.78
N VAL A 202 27.41 5.24 -3.93
CA VAL A 202 25.98 5.36 -4.18
C VAL A 202 25.63 6.82 -4.38
N THR A 203 25.62 7.25 -5.64
CA THR A 203 25.29 8.61 -6.04
C THR A 203 23.76 8.70 -6.07
N LEU A 204 23.19 9.16 -4.94
CA LEU A 204 21.85 9.76 -4.80
C LEU A 204 20.57 8.92 -4.82
N LYS A 205 20.53 7.58 -4.92
CA LYS A 205 19.23 6.92 -5.24
C LYS A 205 18.85 5.58 -4.59
N GLU A 206 19.25 5.32 -3.36
CA GLU A 206 18.68 4.22 -2.55
C GLU A 206 19.05 4.46 -1.09
N TRP A 207 18.13 5.01 -0.32
CA TRP A 207 18.23 5.02 1.13
C TRP A 207 16.97 4.42 1.71
N MET A 208 17.13 3.69 2.82
CA MET A 208 16.04 3.16 3.64
C MET A 208 16.28 3.62 5.07
N GLN A 209 15.29 4.26 5.69
CA GLN A 209 15.32 4.68 7.08
C GLN A 209 14.12 4.10 7.83
N ILE A 210 14.37 3.62 9.04
CA ILE A 210 13.33 3.14 9.94
C ILE A 210 12.99 4.27 10.91
N ILE A 211 11.81 4.86 10.76
CA ILE A 211 11.30 5.94 11.62
C ILE A 211 10.52 5.29 12.75
N LYS A 212 11.01 5.43 13.98
CA LYS A 212 10.44 4.77 15.16
C LYS A 212 9.38 5.67 15.82
N ALA A 213 8.66 5.10 16.77
CA ALA A 213 7.71 5.86 17.60
C ALA A 213 8.35 7.11 18.21
N MET A 214 7.60 8.21 18.14
CA MET A 214 8.01 9.57 18.52
C MET A 214 9.16 10.14 17.68
N GLN A 215 9.27 9.72 16.43
CA GLN A 215 10.19 10.32 15.47
C GLN A 215 9.44 10.88 14.27
N GLN A 216 10.03 11.92 13.69
CA GLN A 216 9.59 12.58 12.47
C GLN A 216 10.70 12.45 11.43
N ILE A 217 10.32 12.23 10.17
CA ILE A 217 11.19 12.48 9.03
C ILE A 217 10.60 13.59 8.16
N VAL A 218 11.43 14.56 7.79
CA VAL A 218 11.11 15.59 6.80
C VAL A 218 11.97 15.35 5.58
N ILE A 219 11.33 15.24 4.42
CA ILE A 219 11.96 14.97 3.12
C ILE A 219 11.67 16.15 2.23
N SER A 220 12.72 16.80 1.75
CA SER A 220 12.64 17.95 0.86
C SER A 220 12.71 17.51 -0.60
N LYS A 221 12.16 18.33 -1.50
CA LYS A 221 12.17 18.10 -2.95
C LYS A 221 13.57 17.98 -3.57
N ASP A 222 14.58 18.53 -2.93
CA ASP A 222 15.99 18.40 -3.34
C ASP A 222 16.61 17.04 -2.97
N GLY A 223 15.83 16.16 -2.34
CA GLY A 223 16.25 14.83 -1.88
C GLY A 223 16.93 14.84 -0.51
N SER A 224 17.12 16.00 0.11
CA SER A 224 17.59 16.09 1.49
C SER A 224 16.52 15.62 2.46
N TRP A 225 16.95 14.99 3.55
CA TRP A 225 16.04 14.54 4.60
C TRP A 225 16.67 14.74 5.98
N GLN A 226 15.81 14.89 6.98
CA GLN A 226 16.20 15.01 8.38
C GLN A 226 15.25 14.21 9.25
N VAL A 227 15.80 13.55 10.27
CA VAL A 227 15.02 12.86 11.30
C VAL A 227 15.17 13.60 12.62
N HIS A 228 14.05 13.86 13.27
CA HIS A 228 13.98 14.54 14.56
C HIS A 228 13.07 13.77 15.52
N ASP A 229 13.32 13.89 16.82
CA ASP A 229 12.38 13.37 17.82
C ASP A 229 11.21 14.34 17.98
N ILE A 230 9.99 13.81 18.07
CA ILE A 230 8.76 14.58 18.31
C ILE A 230 8.66 14.85 19.81
N ASP A 231 8.44 16.11 20.21
CA ASP A 231 8.31 16.43 21.63
C ASP A 231 7.06 15.76 22.21
N LYS A 232 7.17 15.21 23.41
CA LYS A 232 6.05 14.59 24.12
C LYS A 232 4.95 15.60 24.46
N SER A 233 5.21 16.91 24.51
CA SER A 233 4.15 17.92 24.61
C SER A 233 3.39 18.13 23.30
N GLU A 234 4.04 17.94 22.15
CA GLU A 234 3.39 17.98 20.83
C GLU A 234 2.42 16.80 20.65
N ARG A 235 2.68 15.67 21.32
CA ARG A 235 1.77 14.51 21.43
C ARG A 235 0.35 14.89 21.87
N GLN A 236 0.22 15.93 22.70
CA GLN A 236 -1.06 16.34 23.31
C GLN A 236 -1.71 17.56 22.66
N GLN A 237 -1.08 18.22 21.66
CA GLN A 237 -1.56 19.56 21.27
C GLN A 237 -1.82 19.84 19.79
N VAL A 238 -1.27 19.14 18.78
CA VAL A 238 -1.19 19.80 17.45
C VAL A 238 -1.88 19.11 16.26
N HIS A 239 -2.53 17.96 16.42
CA HIS A 239 -3.45 17.51 15.36
C HIS A 239 -4.50 16.49 15.82
N TRP A 240 -4.12 15.55 16.69
CA TRP A 240 -5.01 14.46 17.11
C TRP A 240 -6.25 14.93 17.90
N ASP A 241 -6.09 15.85 18.85
CA ASP A 241 -7.18 16.26 19.74
C ASP A 241 -8.17 17.21 19.05
N GLU A 242 -7.68 18.11 18.19
CA GLU A 242 -8.56 18.98 17.40
C GLU A 242 -9.39 18.17 16.39
N TRP A 243 -8.79 17.18 15.75
CA TRP A 243 -9.44 16.30 14.79
C TRP A 243 -10.37 15.26 15.42
N SER A 244 -9.96 14.63 16.53
CA SER A 244 -10.82 13.70 17.27
C SER A 244 -12.02 14.42 17.87
N GLN A 245 -11.83 15.65 18.39
CA GLN A 245 -12.94 16.50 18.82
C GLN A 245 -13.80 16.96 17.64
N ALA A 246 -13.19 17.29 16.48
CA ALA A 246 -13.92 17.65 15.29
C ALA A 246 -14.81 16.50 14.82
N ILE A 247 -14.39 15.23 14.99
CA ILE A 247 -15.19 14.03 14.71
C ILE A 247 -16.28 13.79 15.77
N GLN A 248 -15.97 13.89 17.07
CA GLN A 248 -16.87 13.56 18.18
C GLN A 248 -17.97 14.60 18.48
N ARG A 249 -17.87 15.83 18.00
CA ARG A 249 -18.97 16.79 18.09
C ARG A 249 -20.04 16.42 17.06
N HIS A 250 -21.11 15.76 17.55
CA HIS A 250 -22.45 15.47 17.01
C HIS A 250 -22.81 13.99 17.10
#